data_AF-A0A970DUC2-F1
#
_entry.id   AF-A0A970DUC2-F1
#
_cell.length_a   1.000
_cell.length_b   1.000
_cell.length_c   1.000
_cell.angle_alpha   90.00
_cell.angle_beta   90.00
_cell.angle_gamma   90.00
#
_symmetry.space_group_name_H-M   'P 1'
#
loop_
_entity.id
_entity.type
_entity.pdbx_description
1 polymer ?
#
loop_
_entity_poly.entity_id
_entity_poly.type
_entity_poly.pdbx_seq_one_letter_code
_entity_poly.pdbx_strand_id
1 'polypeptide(L)'
;MKNRNLLESFNRAINGLVYCFRTQRNMRIHCLGAILVLGLSLGLNLTRTEFLFVVWAIVFVLVAEAINTALEATIDLISPRYHPLAARAKDVAAGAVLLAAVNALAVGYLVLYPKLNPVLPKVLESIINSPAHLTLIAMGLVVFFVLVLKLSTGTGRPFSGGMPSGHAALAFSLVTAIIMISKDGLVASLALFLGFMVVQSRVEGGIHSVAEVVIGSVLGILVTVLILQLYQKW
;
A
#
# COMPACT_ATOMS: atom_id res chain seq x y z
N MET A 1 -30.93 30.02 1.77
CA MET A 1 -31.64 30.11 0.47
C MET A 1 -32.87 29.20 0.50
N LYS A 2 -34.08 29.71 0.25
CA LYS A 2 -35.35 28.97 0.34
C LYS A 2 -35.41 27.87 -0.74
N ASN A 3 -35.69 26.62 -0.38
CA ASN A 3 -35.82 25.49 -1.32
C ASN A 3 -37.16 25.59 -2.05
N ARG A 4 -37.18 25.42 -3.38
CA ARG A 4 -38.44 25.41 -4.14
C ARG A 4 -38.98 23.99 -4.35
N ASN A 5 -38.11 22.97 -4.48
CA ASN A 5 -38.51 21.56 -4.71
C ASN A 5 -37.61 20.55 -3.95
N LEU A 6 -38.11 19.33 -3.68
CA LEU A 6 -37.38 18.26 -2.98
C LEU A 6 -36.05 17.88 -3.67
N LEU A 7 -36.06 17.81 -5.00
CA LEU A 7 -34.87 17.52 -5.81
C LEU A 7 -33.75 18.55 -5.59
N GLU A 8 -34.08 19.83 -5.44
CA GLU A 8 -33.09 20.86 -5.14
C GLU A 8 -32.46 20.66 -3.76
N SER A 9 -33.24 20.17 -2.78
CA SER A 9 -32.75 19.87 -1.45
C SER A 9 -31.73 18.72 -1.46
N PHE A 10 -32.02 17.64 -2.19
CA PHE A 10 -31.09 16.52 -2.36
C PHE A 10 -29.82 16.95 -3.09
N ASN A 11 -29.94 17.70 -4.18
CA ASN A 11 -28.77 18.21 -4.90
C ASN A 11 -27.86 19.07 -4.02
N ARG A 12 -28.45 19.91 -3.16
CA ARG A 12 -27.67 20.72 -2.19
C ARG A 12 -26.97 19.85 -1.15
N ALA A 13 -27.64 18.82 -0.62
CA ALA A 13 -27.03 17.89 0.33
C ALA A 13 -25.85 17.13 -0.30
N ILE A 14 -26.02 16.64 -1.54
CA ILE A 14 -24.95 15.97 -2.29
C ILE A 14 -23.79 16.93 -2.55
N ASN A 15 -24.06 18.17 -2.95
CA ASN A 15 -23.01 19.18 -3.13
C ASN A 15 -22.22 19.44 -1.84
N GLY A 16 -22.87 19.39 -0.68
CA GLY A 16 -22.20 19.47 0.63
C GLY A 16 -21.24 18.29 0.87
N LEU A 17 -21.66 17.06 0.56
CA LEU A 17 -20.80 15.89 0.67
C LEU A 17 -19.64 15.92 -0.32
N VAL A 18 -19.90 16.31 -1.58
CA VAL A 18 -18.87 16.48 -2.61
C VAL A 18 -17.86 17.55 -2.20
N TYR A 19 -18.32 18.65 -1.60
CA TYR A 19 -17.44 19.68 -1.05
C TYR A 19 -16.51 19.09 0.01
N CYS A 20 -17.05 18.41 1.03
CA CYS A 20 -16.25 17.79 2.09
C CYS A 20 -15.21 16.80 1.53
N PHE A 21 -15.60 15.98 0.57
CA PHE A 21 -14.69 15.00 -0.05
C PHE A 21 -13.55 15.66 -0.84
N ARG A 22 -13.82 16.77 -1.54
CA ARG A 22 -12.80 17.46 -2.35
C ARG A 22 -11.85 18.30 -1.51
N THR A 23 -12.34 18.96 -0.46
CA THR A 23 -11.54 19.88 0.34
C THR A 23 -10.78 19.16 1.45
N GLN A 24 -11.40 18.20 2.13
CA GLN A 24 -10.82 17.59 3.32
C GLN A 24 -10.00 16.34 3.00
N ARG A 25 -8.77 16.30 3.54
CA ARG A 25 -7.89 15.13 3.41
C ARG A 25 -8.40 13.96 4.27
N ASN A 26 -8.82 14.24 5.50
CA ASN A 26 -9.28 13.21 6.44
C ASN A 26 -10.56 12.52 5.94
N MET A 27 -11.52 13.29 5.41
CA MET A 27 -12.68 12.72 4.69
C MET A 27 -12.28 11.69 3.61
N ARG A 28 -11.29 11.99 2.77
CA ARG A 28 -10.82 11.05 1.73
C ARG A 28 -10.20 9.78 2.32
N ILE A 29 -9.44 9.91 3.41
CA ILE A 29 -8.85 8.77 4.12
C ILE A 29 -9.95 7.89 4.71
N HIS A 30 -10.95 8.48 5.36
CA HIS A 30 -12.09 7.74 5.93
C HIS A 30 -12.92 7.06 4.85
N CYS A 31 -13.18 7.71 3.71
CA CYS A 31 -13.85 7.07 2.57
C CYS A 31 -13.05 5.90 1.98
N LEU A 32 -11.73 6.03 1.84
CA LEU A 32 -10.88 4.93 1.38
C LEU A 32 -10.92 3.75 2.36
N GLY A 33 -10.79 4.03 3.67
CA GLY A 33 -10.94 3.01 4.71
C GLY A 33 -12.31 2.32 4.68
N ALA A 34 -13.38 3.08 4.47
CA ALA A 34 -14.74 2.54 4.34
C ALA A 34 -14.86 1.59 3.13
N ILE A 35 -14.32 1.96 1.97
CA ILE A 35 -14.32 1.10 0.77
C ILE A 35 -13.56 -0.21 1.05
N LEU A 36 -12.38 -0.13 1.68
CA LEU A 36 -11.59 -1.32 2.00
C LEU A 36 -12.30 -2.25 2.98
N VAL A 37 -12.88 -1.70 4.04
CA VAL A 37 -13.61 -2.48 5.05
C VAL A 37 -14.88 -3.11 4.45
N LEU A 38 -15.62 -2.36 3.63
CA LEU A 38 -16.78 -2.92 2.92
C LEU A 38 -16.36 -4.01 1.93
N GLY A 39 -15.27 -3.82 1.19
CA GLY A 39 -14.73 -4.84 0.31
C GLY A 39 -14.33 -6.13 1.06
N LEU A 40 -13.63 -6.00 2.18
CA LEU A 40 -13.30 -7.11 3.07
C LEU A 40 -14.55 -7.80 3.61
N SER A 41 -15.58 -7.02 3.97
CA SER A 41 -16.84 -7.54 4.51
C SER A 41 -17.64 -8.39 3.52
N LEU A 42 -17.41 -8.26 2.21
CA LEU A 42 -18.04 -9.12 1.21
C LEU A 42 -17.40 -10.51 1.17
N GLY A 43 -16.11 -10.61 1.48
CA GLY A 43 -15.38 -11.90 1.54
C GLY A 43 -15.48 -12.59 2.90
N LEU A 44 -15.76 -11.85 3.96
CA LEU A 44 -16.01 -12.38 5.29
C LEU A 44 -17.51 -12.59 5.44
N ASN A 45 -17.98 -13.83 5.59
CA ASN A 45 -19.41 -14.15 5.78
C ASN A 45 -19.97 -13.53 7.07
N LEU A 46 -20.24 -12.22 7.05
CA LEU A 46 -20.83 -11.45 8.14
C LEU A 46 -22.33 -11.72 8.19
N THR A 47 -22.83 -11.84 9.41
CA THR A 47 -24.27 -11.82 9.69
C THR A 47 -24.83 -10.42 9.41
N ARG A 48 -26.16 -10.33 9.22
CA ARG A 48 -26.84 -9.05 8.95
C ARG A 48 -26.59 -8.02 10.05
N THR A 49 -26.56 -8.45 11.31
CA THR A 49 -26.29 -7.61 12.48
C THR A 49 -24.84 -7.14 12.53
N GLU A 50 -23.88 -8.03 12.28
CA GLU A 50 -22.45 -7.67 12.19
C GLU A 50 -22.21 -6.62 11.09
N PHE A 51 -22.77 -6.84 9.90
CA PHE A 51 -22.67 -5.90 8.79
C PHE A 51 -23.31 -4.54 9.11
N LEU A 52 -24.46 -4.54 9.80
CA LEU A 52 -25.12 -3.31 10.23
C LEU A 52 -24.21 -2.47 11.14
N PHE A 53 -23.55 -3.08 12.13
CA PHE A 53 -22.62 -2.37 13.01
C PHE A 53 -21.43 -1.77 12.25
N VAL A 54 -20.88 -2.50 11.27
CA VAL A 54 -19.79 -2.00 10.41
C VAL A 54 -20.23 -0.79 9.61
N VAL A 55 -21.40 -0.87 8.94
CA VAL A 55 -21.96 0.25 8.18
C VAL A 55 -22.23 1.45 9.10
N TRP A 56 -22.78 1.20 10.29
CA TRP A 56 -23.08 2.26 11.25
C TRP A 56 -21.82 2.97 11.74
N ALA A 57 -20.77 2.22 12.06
CA ALA A 57 -19.46 2.76 12.44
C ALA A 57 -18.85 3.64 11.32
N ILE A 58 -18.92 3.18 10.08
CA ILE A 58 -18.45 3.93 8.91
C ILE A 58 -19.23 5.25 8.77
N VAL A 59 -20.56 5.17 8.74
CA VAL A 59 -21.42 6.35 8.56
C VAL A 59 -21.21 7.34 9.71
N PHE A 60 -21.06 6.86 10.94
CA PHE A 60 -20.84 7.71 12.11
C PHE A 60 -19.55 8.54 11.99
N VAL A 61 -18.45 7.95 11.53
CA VAL A 61 -17.19 8.68 11.27
C VAL A 61 -17.36 9.73 10.18
N LEU A 62 -18.03 9.38 9.07
CA LEU A 62 -18.26 10.33 7.96
C LEU A 62 -19.15 11.49 8.38
N VAL A 63 -20.17 11.24 9.21
CA VAL A 63 -21.03 12.28 9.78
C VAL A 63 -20.23 13.19 10.71
N ALA A 64 -19.41 12.63 11.61
CA ALA A 64 -18.56 13.41 12.50
C ALA A 64 -17.60 14.32 11.72
N GLU A 65 -16.97 13.80 10.68
CA GLU A 65 -16.05 14.55 9.81
C GLU A 65 -16.78 15.68 9.02
N ALA A 66 -18.00 15.41 8.53
CA ALA A 66 -18.81 16.42 7.86
C ALA A 66 -19.24 17.54 8.83
N ILE A 67 -19.59 17.20 10.07
CA ILE A 67 -19.88 18.19 11.13
C ILE A 67 -18.63 18.99 11.47
N ASN A 68 -17.47 18.35 11.63
CA ASN A 68 -16.20 19.04 11.88
C ASN A 68 -15.91 20.07 10.77
N THR A 69 -16.06 19.67 9.52
CA THR A 69 -15.87 20.54 8.35
C THR A 69 -16.82 21.74 8.36
N ALA A 70 -18.10 21.52 8.71
CA ALA A 70 -19.08 22.58 8.80
C ALA A 70 -18.77 23.56 9.95
N LEU A 71 -18.30 23.06 11.09
CA LEU A 71 -17.88 23.88 12.23
C LEU A 71 -16.63 24.70 11.89
N GLU A 72 -15.61 24.09 11.27
CA GLU A 72 -14.41 24.78 10.79
C GLU A 72 -14.77 25.93 9.84
N ALA A 73 -15.58 25.65 8.81
CA ALA A 73 -16.01 26.67 7.85
C ALA A 73 -16.79 27.83 8.51
N THR A 74 -17.62 27.51 9.52
CA THR A 74 -18.37 28.51 10.28
C THR A 74 -17.44 29.36 11.14
N ILE A 75 -16.47 28.75 11.80
CA ILE A 75 -15.49 29.45 12.64
C ILE A 75 -14.57 30.33 11.79
N ASP A 76 -14.13 29.85 10.62
CA ASP A 76 -13.31 30.62 9.68
C ASP A 76 -14.04 31.84 9.11
N LEU A 77 -15.35 31.74 8.94
CA LEU A 77 -16.19 32.86 8.53
C LEU A 77 -16.31 33.92 9.64
N ILE A 78 -16.47 33.50 10.90
CA ILE A 78 -16.74 34.41 12.02
C ILE A 78 -15.45 35.02 12.60
N SER A 79 -14.34 34.27 12.61
CA SER A 79 -13.07 34.69 13.21
C SER A 79 -11.90 34.55 12.22
N PRO A 80 -11.73 35.51 11.29
CA PRO A 80 -10.66 35.46 10.28
C PRO A 80 -9.24 35.59 10.85
N ARG A 81 -9.13 36.13 12.08
CA ARG A 81 -7.87 36.22 12.84
C ARG A 81 -7.86 35.17 13.93
N TYR A 82 -6.66 34.77 14.35
CA TYR A 82 -6.49 33.82 15.44
C TYR A 82 -7.21 34.30 16.71
N HIS A 83 -8.06 33.44 17.27
CA HIS A 83 -8.73 33.67 18.54
C HIS A 83 -8.64 32.40 19.39
N PRO A 84 -8.19 32.47 20.66
CA PRO A 84 -8.00 31.28 21.50
C PRO A 84 -9.25 30.39 21.64
N LEU A 85 -10.44 30.99 21.73
CA LEU A 85 -11.70 30.23 21.78
C LEU A 85 -12.04 29.53 20.46
N ALA A 86 -11.72 30.16 19.32
CA ALA A 86 -11.93 29.57 18.00
C ALA A 86 -11.02 28.36 17.79
N ALA A 87 -9.76 28.45 18.26
CA ALA A 87 -8.84 27.32 18.28
C ALA A 87 -9.40 26.15 19.10
N ARG A 88 -9.84 26.40 20.34
CA ARG A 88 -10.44 25.35 21.20
C ARG A 88 -11.69 24.72 20.59
N ALA A 89 -12.55 25.51 19.95
CA ALA A 89 -13.74 24.98 19.29
C ALA A 89 -13.39 24.02 18.14
N LYS A 90 -12.37 24.35 17.33
CA LYS A 90 -11.85 23.45 16.29
C LYS A 90 -11.21 22.20 16.90
N ASP A 91 -10.42 22.35 17.96
CA ASP A 91 -9.79 21.21 18.63
C ASP A 91 -10.84 20.22 19.18
N VAL A 92 -11.93 20.71 19.76
CA VAL A 92 -13.04 19.87 20.25
C VAL A 92 -13.78 19.19 19.10
N ALA A 93 -14.01 19.90 17.98
CA ALA A 93 -14.65 19.32 16.81
C ALA A 93 -13.79 18.19 16.20
N ALA A 94 -12.48 18.39 16.09
CA ALA A 94 -11.54 17.35 15.68
C ALA A 94 -11.50 16.19 16.69
N GLY A 95 -11.58 16.49 17.99
CA GLY A 95 -11.69 15.48 19.05
C GLY A 95 -12.94 14.59 18.91
N ALA A 96 -14.07 15.13 18.46
CA ALA A 96 -15.27 14.35 18.19
C ALA A 96 -15.06 13.34 17.02
N VAL A 97 -14.36 13.74 15.97
CA VAL A 97 -13.97 12.84 14.87
C VAL A 97 -13.06 11.72 15.38
N LEU A 98 -12.10 12.06 16.25
CA LEU A 98 -11.21 11.07 16.86
C LEU A 98 -11.99 10.02 17.67
N LEU A 99 -12.97 10.44 18.48
CA LEU A 99 -13.83 9.52 19.22
C LEU A 99 -14.63 8.60 18.30
N ALA A 100 -15.17 9.14 17.21
CA ALA A 100 -15.87 8.34 16.20
C ALA A 100 -14.93 7.31 15.54
N ALA A 101 -13.69 7.70 15.23
CA ALA A 101 -12.69 6.83 14.65
C ALA A 101 -12.27 5.70 15.62
N VAL A 102 -12.08 6.00 16.91
CA VAL A 102 -11.80 4.99 17.93
C VAL A 102 -12.97 4.00 18.06
N ASN A 103 -14.22 4.49 18.04
CA ASN A 103 -15.39 3.62 18.01
C ASN A 103 -15.40 2.71 16.78
N ALA A 104 -15.10 3.25 15.60
CA ALA A 104 -15.03 2.45 14.38
C ALA A 104 -13.92 1.38 14.43
N LEU A 105 -12.78 1.67 15.03
CA LEU A 105 -11.73 0.68 15.29
C LEU A 105 -12.21 -0.42 16.25
N ALA A 106 -12.88 -0.04 17.34
CA ALA A 106 -13.42 -1.01 18.31
C ALA A 106 -14.47 -1.93 17.67
N VAL A 107 -15.42 -1.38 16.90
CA VAL A 107 -16.41 -2.16 16.15
C VAL A 107 -15.74 -3.05 15.12
N GLY A 108 -14.78 -2.51 14.36
CA GLY A 108 -14.02 -3.26 13.37
C GLY A 108 -13.28 -4.44 13.98
N TYR A 109 -12.64 -4.25 15.13
CA TYR A 109 -12.00 -5.33 15.87
C TYR A 109 -13.02 -6.39 16.32
N LEU A 110 -14.08 -5.99 17.03
CA LEU A 110 -15.05 -6.93 17.59
C LEU A 110 -15.78 -7.76 16.51
N VAL A 111 -16.07 -7.16 15.36
CA VAL A 111 -16.81 -7.82 14.27
C VAL A 111 -15.89 -8.59 13.33
N LEU A 112 -14.76 -8.00 12.91
CA LEU A 112 -13.89 -8.60 11.88
C LEU A 112 -12.89 -9.58 12.47
N TYR A 113 -12.38 -9.37 13.69
CA TYR A 113 -11.36 -10.24 14.29
C TYR A 113 -11.79 -11.72 14.35
N PRO A 114 -12.99 -12.08 14.83
CA PRO A 114 -13.41 -13.49 14.88
C PRO A 114 -13.47 -14.16 13.49
N LYS A 115 -13.74 -13.37 12.43
CA LYS A 115 -13.85 -13.85 11.05
C LYS A 115 -12.49 -13.92 10.36
N LEU A 116 -11.57 -13.01 10.71
CA LEU A 116 -10.21 -12.96 10.19
C LEU A 116 -9.30 -13.99 10.87
N ASN A 117 -9.46 -14.24 12.16
CA ASN A 117 -8.60 -15.16 12.92
C ASN A 117 -8.47 -16.58 12.32
N PRO A 118 -9.50 -17.23 11.75
CA PRO A 118 -9.34 -18.52 11.09
C PRO A 118 -8.75 -18.44 9.67
N VAL A 119 -8.85 -17.29 9.01
CA VAL A 119 -8.38 -17.07 7.64
C VAL A 119 -6.91 -16.62 7.62
N LEU A 120 -6.53 -15.77 8.56
CA LEU A 120 -5.22 -15.13 8.61
C LEU A 120 -4.07 -16.14 8.74
N PRO A 121 -4.11 -17.14 9.65
CA PRO A 121 -3.09 -18.18 9.72
C PRO A 121 -3.01 -19.01 8.44
N LYS A 122 -4.15 -19.35 7.82
CA LYS A 122 -4.17 -20.11 6.56
C LYS A 122 -3.55 -19.35 5.39
N VAL A 123 -3.83 -18.05 5.30
CA VAL A 123 -3.23 -17.18 4.29
C VAL A 123 -1.74 -17.02 4.57
N LEU A 124 -1.34 -16.80 5.83
CA LEU A 124 0.05 -16.70 6.22
C LEU A 124 0.81 -18.00 5.93
N GLU A 125 0.26 -19.17 6.27
CA GLU A 125 0.82 -20.47 5.91
C GLU A 125 0.88 -20.67 4.41
N SER A 126 -0.14 -20.25 3.65
CA SER A 126 -0.13 -20.32 2.18
C SER A 126 0.95 -19.43 1.56
N ILE A 127 1.24 -18.28 2.18
CA ILE A 127 2.33 -17.40 1.77
C ILE A 127 3.69 -18.00 2.17
N ILE A 128 3.84 -18.39 3.44
CA ILE A 128 5.08 -18.96 4.01
C ILE A 128 5.45 -20.29 3.35
N ASN A 129 4.50 -21.06 2.85
CA ASN A 129 4.79 -22.34 2.18
C ASN A 129 4.79 -22.21 0.65
N SER A 130 4.52 -21.03 0.08
CA SER A 130 4.59 -20.82 -1.36
C SER A 130 6.02 -20.47 -1.80
N PRO A 131 6.61 -21.12 -2.82
CA PRO A 131 7.95 -20.75 -3.31
C PRO A 131 8.08 -19.26 -3.74
N ALA A 132 6.95 -18.56 -3.93
CA ALA A 132 6.93 -17.12 -4.17
C ALA A 132 7.47 -16.28 -2.99
N HIS A 133 7.31 -16.69 -1.72
CA HIS A 133 7.82 -15.90 -0.59
C HIS A 133 9.35 -15.85 -0.59
N LEU A 134 10.01 -16.97 -0.90
CA LEU A 134 11.46 -17.04 -1.05
C LEU A 134 11.96 -16.16 -2.19
N THR A 135 11.21 -16.13 -3.28
CA THR A 135 11.53 -15.27 -4.43
C THR A 135 11.45 -13.79 -4.03
N LEU A 136 10.40 -13.39 -3.30
CA LEU A 136 10.27 -12.02 -2.79
C LEU A 136 11.37 -11.66 -1.78
N ILE A 137 11.70 -12.56 -0.85
CA ILE A 137 12.81 -12.36 0.11
C ILE A 137 14.14 -12.25 -0.62
N ALA A 138 14.42 -13.12 -1.59
CA ALA A 138 15.64 -13.08 -2.40
C ALA A 138 15.74 -11.76 -3.18
N MET A 139 14.67 -11.33 -3.85
CA MET A 139 14.63 -10.05 -4.56
C MET A 139 14.85 -8.86 -3.60
N GLY A 140 14.20 -8.87 -2.43
CA GLY A 140 14.37 -7.84 -1.41
C GLY A 140 15.82 -7.75 -0.90
N LEU A 141 16.45 -8.91 -0.64
CA LEU A 141 17.86 -8.98 -0.27
C LEU A 141 18.80 -8.53 -1.40
N VAL A 142 18.50 -8.88 -2.65
CA VAL A 142 19.26 -8.39 -3.80
C VAL A 142 19.20 -6.86 -3.89
N VAL A 143 18.02 -6.26 -3.73
CA VAL A 143 17.87 -4.80 -3.70
C VAL A 143 18.65 -4.20 -2.53
N PHE A 144 18.54 -4.78 -1.33
CA PHE A 144 19.26 -4.34 -0.15
C PHE A 144 20.78 -4.37 -0.38
N PHE A 145 21.34 -5.49 -0.86
CA PHE A 145 22.77 -5.59 -1.14
C PHE A 145 23.24 -4.65 -2.25
N VAL A 146 22.44 -4.47 -3.32
CA VAL A 146 22.74 -3.49 -4.37
C VAL A 146 22.80 -2.08 -3.79
N LEU A 147 21.85 -1.70 -2.92
CA LEU A 147 21.84 -0.39 -2.29
C LEU A 147 23.04 -0.20 -1.36
N VAL A 148 23.35 -1.19 -0.51
CA VAL A 148 24.52 -1.15 0.38
C VAL A 148 25.83 -1.03 -0.42
N LEU A 149 26.02 -1.83 -1.47
CA LEU A 149 27.22 -1.76 -2.31
C LEU A 149 27.33 -0.44 -3.07
N LYS A 150 26.21 0.12 -3.54
CA LYS A 150 26.20 1.45 -4.17
C LYS A 150 26.55 2.56 -3.18
N LEU A 151 26.03 2.49 -1.96
CA LEU A 151 26.36 3.44 -0.89
C LEU A 151 27.85 3.36 -0.51
N SER A 152 28.41 2.15 -0.43
CA SER A 152 29.82 1.93 -0.09
C SER A 152 30.79 2.34 -1.20
N THR A 153 30.41 2.17 -2.48
CA THR A 153 31.25 2.58 -3.61
C THR A 153 31.18 4.08 -3.90
N GLY A 154 30.15 4.78 -3.40
CA GLY A 154 30.00 6.23 -3.57
C GLY A 154 29.77 6.66 -5.03
N THR A 155 29.39 5.74 -5.92
CA THR A 155 29.23 6.01 -7.36
C THR A 155 27.76 6.05 -7.80
N GLY A 156 27.39 7.08 -8.56
CA GLY A 156 26.07 7.20 -9.23
C GLY A 156 24.91 7.69 -8.34
N ARG A 157 23.70 7.73 -8.91
CA ARG A 157 22.45 8.00 -8.18
C ARG A 157 21.73 6.67 -7.88
N PRO A 158 20.93 6.55 -6.81
CA PRO A 158 20.30 5.28 -6.43
C PRO A 158 19.57 4.55 -7.58
N PHE A 159 18.88 5.31 -8.42
CA PHE A 159 18.09 4.81 -9.55
C PHE A 159 18.72 5.02 -10.95
N SER A 160 19.89 5.65 -11.06
CA SER A 160 20.58 5.86 -12.34
C SER A 160 22.12 5.83 -12.20
N GLY A 161 22.74 4.82 -12.83
CA GLY A 161 24.18 4.59 -12.76
C GLY A 161 24.65 3.96 -11.44
N GLY A 162 25.98 3.83 -11.30
CA GLY A 162 26.66 3.29 -10.12
C GLY A 162 26.89 1.78 -10.13
N MET A 163 27.90 1.34 -9.39
CA MET A 163 28.28 -0.07 -9.26
C MET A 163 27.67 -0.69 -7.98
N PRO A 164 27.01 -1.88 -8.06
CA PRO A 164 26.68 -2.68 -9.23
C PRO A 164 25.35 -2.26 -9.90
N SER A 165 25.08 -2.77 -11.12
CA SER A 165 23.82 -2.50 -11.81
C SER A 165 22.62 -3.18 -11.14
N GLY A 166 21.75 -2.39 -10.52
CA GLY A 166 20.56 -2.92 -9.82
C GLY A 166 19.52 -3.56 -10.73
N HIS A 167 19.35 -3.07 -11.96
CA HIS A 167 18.43 -3.68 -12.94
C HIS A 167 18.92 -5.06 -13.40
N ALA A 168 20.24 -5.19 -13.61
CA ALA A 168 20.86 -6.47 -13.96
C ALA A 168 20.74 -7.48 -12.80
N ALA A 169 21.01 -7.03 -11.57
CA ALA A 169 20.89 -7.85 -10.37
C ALA A 169 19.46 -8.36 -10.16
N LEU A 170 18.46 -7.49 -10.26
CA LEU A 170 17.05 -7.88 -10.14
C LEU A 170 16.61 -8.81 -11.29
N ALA A 171 17.01 -8.52 -12.52
CA ALA A 171 16.66 -9.35 -13.68
C ALA A 171 17.20 -10.78 -13.50
N PHE A 172 18.47 -10.93 -13.14
CA PHE A 172 19.08 -12.24 -12.97
C PHE A 172 18.66 -12.97 -11.68
N SER A 173 18.24 -12.23 -10.65
CA SER A 173 17.53 -12.79 -9.50
C SER A 173 16.21 -13.45 -9.93
N LEU A 174 15.38 -12.73 -10.69
CA LEU A 174 14.12 -13.26 -11.22
C LEU A 174 14.34 -14.45 -12.15
N VAL A 175 15.30 -14.37 -13.08
CA VAL A 175 15.63 -15.48 -13.98
C VAL A 175 16.02 -16.73 -13.19
N THR A 176 16.86 -16.57 -12.17
CA THR A 176 17.30 -17.67 -11.31
C THR A 176 16.12 -18.28 -10.55
N ALA A 177 15.23 -17.46 -10.00
CA ALA A 177 14.01 -17.94 -9.34
C ALA A 177 13.11 -18.71 -10.31
N ILE A 178 12.89 -18.20 -11.53
CA ILE A 178 12.10 -18.86 -12.56
C ILE A 178 12.69 -20.23 -12.92
N ILE A 179 14.01 -20.31 -13.13
CA ILE A 179 14.71 -21.57 -13.45
C ILE A 179 14.53 -22.59 -12.31
N MET A 180 14.75 -22.16 -11.07
CA MET A 180 14.70 -23.05 -9.90
C MET A 180 13.28 -23.52 -9.54
N ILE A 181 12.27 -22.68 -9.78
CA ILE A 181 10.86 -23.01 -9.53
C ILE A 181 10.29 -23.88 -10.66
N SER A 182 10.50 -23.47 -11.91
CA SER A 182 9.85 -24.11 -13.05
C SER A 182 10.42 -25.50 -13.35
N LYS A 183 11.72 -25.71 -13.11
CA LYS A 183 12.45 -26.96 -13.46
C LYS A 183 12.22 -27.42 -14.90
N ASP A 184 11.87 -26.50 -15.79
CA ASP A 184 11.54 -26.73 -17.19
C ASP A 184 12.56 -26.02 -18.07
N GLY A 185 13.12 -26.73 -19.06
CA GLY A 185 14.18 -26.23 -19.92
C GLY A 185 13.73 -25.10 -20.86
N LEU A 186 12.48 -25.17 -21.36
CA LEU A 186 11.93 -24.15 -22.23
C LEU A 186 11.71 -22.86 -21.44
N VAL A 187 11.07 -22.94 -20.27
CA VAL A 187 10.85 -21.77 -19.41
C VAL A 187 12.18 -21.14 -18.98
N ALA A 188 13.20 -21.96 -18.67
CA ALA A 188 14.54 -21.48 -18.37
C ALA A 188 15.18 -20.68 -19.52
N SER A 189 15.09 -21.20 -20.75
CA SER A 189 15.64 -20.51 -21.92
C SER A 189 14.96 -19.17 -22.22
N LEU A 190 13.63 -19.10 -22.10
CA LEU A 190 12.87 -17.86 -22.27
C LEU A 190 13.24 -16.83 -21.19
N ALA A 191 13.37 -17.26 -19.94
CA ALA A 191 13.76 -16.39 -18.85
C ALA A 191 15.18 -15.83 -19.05
N LEU A 192 16.14 -16.68 -19.43
CA LEU A 192 17.51 -16.25 -19.74
C LEU A 192 17.54 -15.24 -20.88
N PHE A 193 16.77 -15.46 -21.94
CA PHE A 193 16.67 -14.52 -23.06
C PHE A 193 16.16 -13.15 -22.60
N LEU A 194 15.10 -13.12 -21.78
CA LEU A 194 14.58 -11.87 -21.20
C LEU A 194 15.61 -11.19 -20.29
N GLY A 195 16.30 -11.94 -19.43
CA GLY A 195 17.36 -11.40 -18.57
C GLY A 195 18.51 -10.78 -19.36
N PHE A 196 18.89 -11.41 -20.48
CA PHE A 196 19.90 -10.90 -21.38
C PHE A 196 19.46 -9.62 -22.08
N MET A 197 18.21 -9.54 -22.54
CA MET A 197 17.63 -8.31 -23.10
C MET A 197 17.66 -7.15 -22.11
N VAL A 198 17.33 -7.40 -20.83
CA VAL A 198 17.40 -6.35 -19.80
C VAL A 198 18.83 -5.87 -19.63
N VAL A 199 19.80 -6.79 -19.53
CA VAL A 199 21.23 -6.45 -19.40
C VAL A 199 21.76 -5.69 -20.61
N GLN A 200 21.45 -6.15 -21.83
CA GLN A 200 21.84 -5.48 -23.07
C GLN A 200 21.33 -4.04 -23.10
N SER A 201 20.06 -3.81 -22.73
CA SER A 201 19.47 -2.47 -22.73
C SER A 201 20.21 -1.47 -21.81
N ARG A 202 20.84 -1.96 -20.72
CA ARG A 202 21.61 -1.12 -19.80
C ARG A 202 22.96 -0.71 -20.36
N VAL A 203 23.60 -1.60 -21.13
CA VAL A 203 24.89 -1.36 -21.78
C VAL A 203 24.69 -0.47 -23.01
N GLU A 204 23.72 -0.80 -23.86
CA GLU A 204 23.43 -0.05 -25.10
C GLU A 204 22.92 1.36 -24.81
N GLY A 205 22.13 1.54 -23.75
CA GLY A 205 21.70 2.85 -23.29
C GLY A 205 22.80 3.71 -22.65
N GLY A 206 24.04 3.21 -22.55
CA GLY A 206 25.17 3.92 -21.94
C GLY A 206 25.01 4.21 -20.45
N ILE A 207 24.08 3.53 -19.77
CA ILE A 207 23.74 3.78 -18.36
C ILE A 207 24.71 3.06 -17.42
N HIS A 208 25.21 1.89 -17.83
CA HIS A 208 26.15 1.07 -17.06
C HIS A 208 27.21 0.46 -17.98
N SER A 209 28.41 0.24 -17.44
CA SER A 209 29.45 -0.53 -18.13
C SER A 209 29.13 -2.03 -18.13
N VAL A 210 29.75 -2.78 -19.04
CA VAL A 210 29.63 -4.25 -19.09
C VAL A 210 30.01 -4.87 -17.75
N ALA A 211 31.06 -4.38 -17.10
CA ALA A 211 31.51 -4.88 -15.80
C ALA A 211 30.46 -4.66 -14.70
N GLU A 212 29.86 -3.46 -14.61
CA GLU A 212 28.81 -3.16 -13.62
C GLU A 212 27.59 -4.05 -13.77
N VAL A 213 27.24 -4.36 -15.03
CA VAL A 213 26.12 -5.21 -15.37
C VAL A 213 26.42 -6.67 -15.02
N VAL A 214 27.61 -7.18 -15.38
CA VAL A 214 28.05 -8.53 -15.03
C VAL A 214 28.09 -8.73 -13.51
N ILE A 215 28.69 -7.80 -12.77
CA ILE A 215 28.75 -7.86 -11.29
C ILE A 215 27.34 -7.84 -10.70
N GLY A 216 26.45 -7.00 -11.22
CA GLY A 216 25.04 -6.98 -10.83
C GLY A 216 24.36 -8.33 -11.06
N SER A 217 24.47 -8.88 -12.27
CA SER A 217 23.89 -10.18 -12.62
C SER A 217 24.39 -11.30 -11.70
N VAL A 218 25.70 -11.39 -11.47
CA VAL A 218 26.31 -12.40 -10.59
C VAL A 218 25.79 -12.27 -9.15
N LEU A 219 25.71 -11.05 -8.61
CA LEU A 219 25.14 -10.80 -7.29
C LEU A 219 23.68 -11.30 -7.22
N GLY A 220 22.87 -10.98 -8.23
CA GLY A 220 21.49 -11.42 -8.34
C GLY A 220 21.33 -12.94 -8.33
N ILE A 221 22.15 -13.65 -9.11
CA ILE A 221 22.18 -15.12 -9.15
C ILE A 221 22.59 -15.67 -7.78
N LEU A 222 23.73 -15.24 -7.24
CA LEU A 222 24.31 -15.82 -6.03
C LEU A 222 23.37 -15.70 -4.82
N VAL A 223 22.83 -14.50 -4.58
CA VAL A 223 21.91 -14.27 -3.46
C VAL A 223 20.66 -15.13 -3.63
N THR A 224 20.12 -15.21 -4.84
CA THR A 224 18.88 -15.95 -5.10
C THR A 224 19.08 -17.46 -5.00
N VAL A 225 20.17 -18.00 -5.56
CA VAL A 225 20.55 -19.42 -5.40
C VAL A 225 20.73 -19.75 -3.93
N LEU A 226 21.45 -18.93 -3.18
CA LEU A 226 21.74 -19.18 -1.76
C LEU A 226 20.45 -19.25 -0.95
N ILE A 227 19.52 -18.30 -1.13
CA ILE A 227 18.24 -18.28 -0.42
C ILE A 227 17.36 -19.47 -0.80
N LEU A 228 17.23 -19.77 -2.10
CA LEU A 228 16.37 -20.87 -2.57
C LEU A 228 16.96 -22.26 -2.24
N GLN A 229 18.29 -22.43 -2.27
CA GLN A 229 18.94 -23.69 -1.90
C GLN A 229 18.97 -23.92 -0.38
N LEU A 230 19.16 -22.87 0.43
CA LEU A 230 19.10 -23.00 1.88
C LEU A 230 17.73 -23.49 2.32
N TYR A 231 16.66 -23.04 1.67
CA TYR A 231 15.31 -23.50 2.01
C TYR A 231 15.00 -24.90 1.46
N GLN A 232 15.45 -25.28 0.26
CA GLN A 232 15.23 -26.63 -0.28
C GLN A 232 15.96 -27.75 0.48
N LYS A 233 16.92 -27.42 1.35
CA LYS A 233 17.67 -28.39 2.18
C LYS A 233 17.04 -28.66 3.54
N TRP A 234 15.99 -27.93 3.93
CA TRP A 234 15.20 -28.15 5.14
C TRP A 234 13.76 -28.53 4.78
#